data_AF-A0A520K923-F1
#
_entry.id   AF-A0A520K923-F1
#
_cell.length_a   1.000
_cell.length_b   1.000
_cell.length_c   1.000
_cell.angle_alpha   90.00
_cell.angle_beta   90.00
_cell.angle_gamma   90.00
#
_symmetry.space_group_name_H-M   'P 1'
#
loop_
_entity.id
_entity.type
_entity.pdbx_description
1 polymer ?
#
loop_
_entity_poly.entity_id
_entity_poly.type
_entity_poly.pdbx_seq_one_letter_code
_entity_poly.pdbx_strand_id
1 'polypeptide(L)' 'MTKTIVAVYKDGVFKPLQKVDLPEHKHVHLVVIPEEDAGLLELQKKELSSIIGIGESGISDVSRRHNHYLSEG' A
#
# COMPACT_ATOMS: atom_id res chain seq x y z
N MET A 1 -22.99 6.88 13.39
CA MET A 1 -21.70 6.87 12.69
C MET A 1 -21.06 5.50 12.87
N THR A 2 -20.54 4.93 11.80
CA THR A 2 -19.77 3.68 11.84
C THR A 2 -18.41 3.97 12.47
N LYS A 3 -18.00 3.18 13.47
CA LYS A 3 -16.68 3.28 14.12
C LYS A 3 -15.93 1.97 13.89
N THR A 4 -14.67 2.05 13.49
CA THR A 4 -13.77 0.90 13.40
C THR A 4 -13.13 0.66 14.76
N ILE A 5 -13.20 -0.58 15.24
CA ILE A 5 -12.53 -1.02 16.48
C ILE A 5 -11.32 -1.84 16.06
N VAL A 6 -10.12 -1.38 16.42
CA VAL A 6 -8.89 -2.16 16.19
C VAL A 6 -8.73 -3.17 17.32
N ALA A 7 -8.50 -4.43 16.98
CA ALA A 7 -8.43 -5.53 17.91
C ALA A 7 -7.38 -6.57 17.50
N VAL A 8 -6.85 -7.30 18.47
CA VAL A 8 -5.99 -8.47 18.26
C VAL A 8 -6.82 -9.73 18.46
N TYR A 9 -6.75 -10.65 17.51
CA TYR A 9 -7.34 -11.97 17.67
C TYR A 9 -6.41 -12.87 18.49
N LYS A 10 -6.87 -13.30 19.67
CA LYS A 10 -6.09 -14.17 20.56
C LYS A 10 -6.99 -15.15 21.30
N ASP A 11 -6.67 -16.43 21.20
CA ASP A 11 -7.38 -17.53 21.87
C ASP A 11 -8.89 -17.58 21.56
N GLY A 12 -9.27 -17.34 20.30
CA GLY A 12 -10.67 -17.33 19.90
C GLY A 12 -11.43 -16.02 20.17
N VAL A 13 -10.78 -15.02 20.78
CA VAL A 13 -11.42 -13.76 21.22
C VAL A 13 -10.78 -12.56 20.53
N PHE A 14 -11.60 -11.66 19.98
CA PHE A 14 -11.14 -10.34 19.50
C PHE A 14 -10.99 -9.38 20.69
N LYS A 15 -9.74 -9.06 21.03
CA LYS A 15 -9.40 -8.17 22.14
C LYS A 15 -9.15 -6.76 21.61
N PRO A 16 -10.02 -5.78 21.88
CA PRO A 16 -9.84 -4.42 21.38
C PRO A 16 -8.58 -3.79 22.00
N LEU A 17 -7.84 -3.03 21.19
CA LEU A 17 -6.63 -2.32 21.64
C LEU A 17 -6.96 -1.10 22.53
N GLN A 18 -8.19 -0.61 22.44
CA GLN A 18 -8.68 0.54 23.20
C GLN A 18 -9.99 0.17 23.89
N LYS A 19 -10.31 0.83 25.00
CA LYS A 19 -11.59 0.63 25.68
C LYS A 19 -12.74 1.03 24.74
N VAL A 20 -13.62 0.09 24.45
CA VAL A 20 -14.82 0.33 23.65
C VAL A 20 -16.02 0.37 24.58
N ASP A 21 -16.84 1.39 24.41
CA ASP A 21 -18.16 1.46 25.05
C ASP A 21 -19.19 0.74 24.15
N LEU A 22 -19.16 -0.59 24.21
CA LEU A 22 -20.14 -1.45 23.53
C LEU A 22 -20.90 -2.24 24.60
N PRO A 23 -22.24 -2.14 24.65
CA PRO A 23 -23.02 -2.89 25.62
C PRO A 23 -22.91 -4.39 25.34
N GLU A 24 -23.00 -5.17 26.41
CA GLU A 24 -22.93 -6.62 26.36
C GLU A 24 -24.07 -7.19 25.49
N HIS A 25 -23.84 -8.34 24.84
CA HIS A 25 -24.79 -9.02 23.95
C HIS A 25 -25.26 -8.21 22.73
N LYS A 26 -24.54 -7.16 22.34
CA LYS A 26 -24.84 -6.42 21.12
C LYS A 26 -24.40 -7.21 19.88
N HIS A 27 -25.34 -7.49 18.98
CA HIS A 27 -25.01 -8.00 17.64
C HIS A 27 -24.21 -6.96 16.84
N VAL A 28 -23.08 -7.38 16.28
CA VAL A 28 -22.20 -6.56 15.44
C VAL A 28 -21.75 -7.33 14.21
N HIS A 29 -21.41 -6.61 13.14
CA HIS A 29 -20.76 -7.18 11.97
C HIS A 29 -19.25 -7.05 12.11
N LEU A 30 -18.53 -8.14 11.86
CA LEU A 30 -17.07 -8.16 11.84
C LEU A 30 -16.57 -8.02 10.41
N VAL A 31 -15.63 -7.10 10.17
CA VAL A 31 -14.88 -7.02 8.92
C VAL A 31 -13.41 -7.24 9.28
N VAL A 32 -12.80 -8.27 8.71
CA VAL A 32 -11.38 -8.57 8.90
C VAL A 32 -10.63 -7.93 7.74
N ILE A 33 -9.77 -6.96 8.07
CA ILE A 33 -8.89 -6.31 7.11
C ILE A 33 -7.49 -6.84 7.42
N PRO A 34 -6.82 -7.54 6.49
CA PRO A 34 -5.43 -7.93 6.69
C PRO A 34 -4.61 -6.67 6.90
N GLU A 35 -3.74 -6.69 7.91
CA GLU A 35 -2.78 -5.60 8.09
C GLU A 35 -1.87 -5.56 6.86
N GLU A 36 -1.63 -4.38 6.29
CA GLU A 36 -0.64 -4.25 5.22
C GLU A 36 0.69 -4.74 5.79
N ASP A 37 1.15 -5.87 5.26
CA ASP A 37 2.38 -6.49 5.70
C ASP A 37 3.50 -5.47 5.45
N ALA A 38 4.04 -4.88 6.52
CA ALA A 38 5.06 -3.83 6.39
C ALA A 38 6.25 -4.33 5.54
N GLY A 39 6.51 -5.64 5.54
CA GLY A 39 7.47 -6.28 4.66
C GLY A 39 7.10 -6.20 3.18
N LEU A 40 5.83 -6.33 2.81
CA LEU A 40 5.35 -6.24 1.42
C LEU A 40 5.50 -4.81 0.88
N LEU A 41 5.22 -3.78 1.69
CA LEU A 41 5.42 -2.39 1.30
C LEU A 41 6.91 -2.08 1.06
N GLU A 42 7.79 -2.56 1.94
CA GLU A 42 9.24 -2.37 1.78
C GLU A 42 9.80 -3.15 0.58
N LEU A 43 9.28 -4.36 0.30
CA LEU A 43 9.61 -5.12 -0.90
C LEU A 43 9.19 -4.37 -2.17
N GLN A 44 7.98 -3.81 -2.21
CA GLN A 44 7.52 -3.02 -3.36
C GLN A 44 8.38 -1.77 -3.58
N LYS A 45 8.72 -1.03 -2.51
CA LYS A 45 9.62 0.12 -2.60
C LYS A 45 10.99 -0.28 -3.12
N LYS A 46 11.53 -1.42 -2.67
CA LYS A 46 12.84 -1.92 -3.12
C LYS A 46 12.83 -2.28 -4.61
N GLU A 47 11.82 -3.01 -5.08
CA GLU A 47 11.68 -3.36 -6.49
C GLU A 47 11.50 -2.11 -7.37
N LEU A 48 10.65 -1.16 -6.96
CA LEU A 48 10.47 0.09 -7.70
C LEU A 48 11.75 0.95 -7.72
N SER A 49 12.50 0.96 -6.61
CA SER A 49 13.80 1.65 -6.53
C SER A 49 14.83 1.06 -7.51
N SER A 50 14.76 -0.23 -7.82
CA SER A 50 15.67 -0.87 -8.77
C SER A 50 15.47 -0.40 -10.23
N ILE A 51 14.31 0.19 -10.53
CA ILE A 51 13.94 0.66 -11.86
C ILE A 51 14.24 2.16 -12.04
N ILE A 52 14.47 2.89 -10.94
CA ILE A 52 14.85 4.31 -10.98
C ILE A 52 16.22 4.43 -11.67
N GLY A 53 16.32 5.27 -12.69
CA GLY A 53 17.56 5.52 -13.42
C GLY A 53 17.81 4.64 -14.64
N ILE A 54 16.98 3.61 -14.90
CA ILE A 54 17.11 2.77 -16.12
C ILE A 54 16.98 3.60 -17.42
N GLY A 55 16.29 4.75 -17.36
CA GLY A 55 16.17 5.71 -18.46
C GLY A 55 17.06 6.96 -18.34
N GLU A 56 18.00 7.00 -17.39
CA GLU A 56 18.86 8.16 -17.18
C GLU A 56 19.93 8.25 -18.27
N SER A 57 19.57 8.89 -19.39
CA SER A 57 20.47 9.16 -20.51
C SER A 57 21.10 10.56 -20.44
N GLY A 58 20.71 11.38 -19.45
CA GLY A 58 21.06 12.81 -19.38
C GLY A 58 20.40 13.67 -20.47
N ILE A 59 19.63 13.05 -21.37
CA ILE A 59 18.93 13.72 -22.46
C ILE A 59 17.47 13.92 -22.04
N SER A 60 17.12 15.15 -21.71
CA SER A 60 15.73 15.55 -21.49
C SER A 60 15.06 15.89 -22.83
N ASP A 61 13.73 15.78 -22.87
CA ASP A 61 12.91 16.22 -24.01
C ASP A 61 13.12 15.43 -25.33
N VAL A 62 13.50 14.15 -25.23
CA VAL A 62 13.60 13.21 -26.37
C VAL A 62 12.27 13.10 -27.13
N SER A 63 11.13 13.14 -26.43
CA SER A 63 9.80 13.07 -27.03
C SER A 63 9.50 14.24 -27.97
N ARG A 64 10.02 15.45 -27.69
CA ARG A 64 9.82 16.62 -28.57
C ARG A 64 10.84 16.72 -29.70
N ARG A 65 11.96 16.00 -29.59
CA ARG A 65 13.03 15.97 -30.61
C ARG A 65 13.08 14.64 -31.36
N HIS A 66 11.97 13.90 -31.39
CA HIS A 66 11.87 12.57 -31.99
C HIS A 66 12.41 12.51 -33.44
N ASN A 67 12.16 13.54 -34.26
CA ASN A 67 12.63 13.64 -35.64
C ASN A 67 14.16 13.77 -35.77
N HIS A 68 14.88 14.15 -34.71
CA HIS A 68 16.34 14.27 -34.74
C HIS A 68 17.05 12.91 -34.56
N TYR A 69 16.32 11.89 -34.13
CA TYR A 69 16.87 10.55 -33.85
C TYR A 69 16.44 9.50 -34.87
N LEU A 70 15.54 9.85 -35.80
CA LEU A 70 15.18 9.04 -36.93
C LEU A 70 16.09 9.44 -38.10
N SER A 71 17.18 8.71 -38.29
CA SER A 71 17.96 8.79 -39.53
C SER A 71 17.22 8.00 -40.61
N GLU A 72 16.75 8.65 -41.66
CA GLU A 72 16.32 7.94 -42.87
C GLU A 72 17.57 7.31 -43.53
N GLY A 73 17.52 6.00 -43.76
CA GLY A 73 18.54 5.26 -44.50
C GLY A 73 18.35 5.36 -46.00
#